data_AF-A0A177KZ29-F1
#
_entry.id   AF-A0A177KZ29-F1
#
_cell.length_a   1.000
_cell.length_b   1.000
_cell.length_c   1.000
_cell.angle_alpha   90.00
_cell.angle_beta   90.00
_cell.angle_gamma   90.00
#
_symmetry.space_group_name_H-M   'P 1'
#
loop_
_entity.id
_entity.type
_entity.pdbx_description
1 polymer ?
#
loop_
_entity_poly.entity_id
_entity_poly.type
_entity_poly.pdbx_seq_one_letter_code
_entity_poly.pdbx_strand_id
1 'polypeptide(L)'
;MFHVVFKQSEMSEFVPFQKNSFSEGCLLTYKYEMINRELDLTAEVEFYVVNDNGQEIYEGKMHIGSGFADHLYEHIYKKLSAMQLTEEKERKKNEILYLMEKEVPDSERLEGSIKDLPIAEQKKWGVRESEVGSTLFIQVVAVLFILVAGFGCIQAFAR
;
A
#
# COMPACT_ATOMS: atom_id res chain seq x y z
N MET A 1 23.62 11.09 3.35
CA MET A 1 22.52 10.35 3.97
C MET A 1 21.28 11.21 3.95
N PHE A 2 20.12 10.61 3.73
CA PHE A 2 18.84 11.30 3.75
C PHE A 2 18.05 10.94 4.99
N HIS A 3 17.22 11.88 5.40
CA HIS A 3 16.29 11.67 6.50
C HIS A 3 14.91 12.11 6.06
N VAL A 4 13.90 11.35 6.45
CA VAL A 4 12.50 11.74 6.26
C VAL A 4 11.94 12.23 7.59
N VAL A 5 11.10 13.25 7.48
CA VAL A 5 10.32 13.77 8.60
C VAL A 5 8.86 13.84 8.17
N PHE A 6 7.99 13.19 8.93
CA PHE A 6 6.54 13.24 8.73
C PHE A 6 5.99 14.49 9.43
N LYS A 7 5.28 15.37 8.71
CA LYS A 7 4.71 16.62 9.27
C LYS A 7 3.37 16.36 9.93
N GLN A 8 2.50 15.68 9.20
CA GLN A 8 1.13 15.41 9.57
C GLN A 8 0.74 14.05 9.02
N SER A 9 -0.06 13.30 9.78
CA SER A 9 -0.52 11.98 9.40
C SER A 9 -1.89 11.74 10.03
N GLU A 10 -2.76 11.07 9.28
CA GLU A 10 -4.03 10.53 9.81
C GLU A 10 -3.82 9.24 10.62
N MET A 11 -2.62 8.66 10.54
CA MET A 11 -2.18 7.47 11.27
C MET A 11 -1.25 7.85 12.43
N SER A 12 -1.52 7.30 13.61
CA SER A 12 -0.76 7.55 14.85
C SER A 12 0.69 7.02 14.82
N GLU A 13 0.95 6.09 13.92
CA GLU A 13 2.21 5.36 13.77
C GLU A 13 3.29 6.18 13.06
N PHE A 14 2.89 7.26 12.39
CA PHE A 14 3.78 8.26 11.83
C PHE A 14 3.89 9.43 12.80
N VAL A 15 4.89 9.36 13.68
CA VAL A 15 5.09 10.39 14.72
C VAL A 15 5.47 11.72 14.06
N PRO A 16 4.68 12.79 14.26
CA PRO A 16 4.97 14.10 13.70
C PRO A 16 6.33 14.64 14.13
N PHE A 17 7.06 15.22 13.18
CA PHE A 17 8.38 15.84 13.34
C PHE A 17 9.49 14.91 13.85
N GLN A 18 9.24 13.60 13.90
CA GLN A 18 10.29 12.62 14.16
C GLN A 18 11.18 12.49 12.93
N LYS A 19 12.49 12.69 13.15
CA LYS A 19 13.51 12.48 12.12
C LYS A 19 13.86 11.00 12.05
N ASN A 20 13.49 10.37 10.94
CA ASN A 20 13.81 8.97 10.65
C ASN A 20 14.88 8.94 9.56
N SER A 21 15.74 7.91 9.56
CA SER A 21 16.57 7.66 8.39
C SER A 21 15.68 7.39 7.18
N PHE A 22 16.18 7.68 5.97
CA PHE A 22 15.40 7.43 4.76
C PHE A 22 15.04 5.94 4.59
N SER A 23 15.95 5.04 4.99
CA SER A 23 15.73 3.59 5.02
C SER A 23 14.58 3.20 5.96
N GLU A 24 14.55 3.71 7.20
CA GLU A 24 13.45 3.49 8.14
C GLU A 24 12.13 4.07 7.61
N GLY A 25 12.18 5.24 6.97
CA GLY A 25 11.03 5.82 6.28
C GLY A 25 10.44 4.91 5.20
N CYS A 26 11.29 4.28 4.40
CA CYS A 26 10.88 3.31 3.38
C CYS A 26 10.27 2.05 4.03
N LEU A 27 10.86 1.51 5.09
CA LEU A 27 10.31 0.35 5.81
C LEU A 27 8.94 0.68 6.42
N LEU A 28 8.82 1.84 7.07
CA LEU A 28 7.58 2.25 7.75
C LEU A 28 6.43 2.44 6.75
N THR A 29 6.70 3.16 5.66
CA THR A 29 5.71 3.39 4.60
C THR A 29 5.33 2.08 3.89
N TYR A 30 6.31 1.21 3.60
CA TYR A 30 6.04 -0.11 3.03
C TYR A 30 5.11 -0.95 3.90
N LYS A 31 5.45 -1.06 5.18
CA LYS A 31 4.68 -1.81 6.16
C LYS A 31 3.22 -1.36 6.19
N TYR A 32 2.97 -0.06 6.35
CA TYR A 32 1.60 0.45 6.45
C TYR A 32 0.88 0.52 5.10
N GLU A 33 1.59 0.63 3.97
CA GLU A 33 0.98 0.51 2.65
C GLU A 33 0.36 -0.88 2.48
N MET A 34 1.13 -1.94 2.78
CA MET A 34 0.62 -3.31 2.67
C MET A 34 -0.55 -3.56 3.62
N ILE A 35 -0.43 -3.14 4.89
CA ILE A 35 -1.50 -3.28 5.88
C ILE A 35 -2.77 -2.54 5.42
N ASN A 36 -2.67 -1.27 5.04
CA ASN A 36 -3.85 -0.49 4.68
C ASN A 36 -4.52 -1.01 3.40
N ARG A 37 -3.72 -1.49 2.43
CA ARG A 37 -4.25 -2.13 1.20
C ARG A 37 -5.05 -3.40 1.52
N GLU A 38 -4.59 -4.24 2.44
CA GLU A 38 -5.31 -5.45 2.86
C GLU A 38 -6.66 -5.11 3.53
N LEU A 39 -6.77 -3.93 4.12
CA LEU A 39 -7.93 -3.48 4.89
C LEU A 39 -8.86 -2.57 4.11
N ASP A 40 -8.53 -2.25 2.85
CA ASP A 40 -9.24 -1.27 2.03
C ASP A 40 -9.35 0.10 2.74
N LEU A 41 -8.27 0.49 3.43
CA LEU A 41 -8.14 1.78 4.10
C LEU A 41 -7.17 2.66 3.34
N THR A 42 -7.40 3.97 3.41
CA THR A 42 -6.46 4.97 2.89
C THR A 42 -6.21 6.05 3.93
N ALA A 43 -4.96 6.50 4.05
CA ALA A 43 -4.60 7.59 4.95
C ALA A 43 -3.59 8.55 4.30
N GLU A 44 -3.77 9.85 4.48
CA GLU A 44 -2.80 10.85 4.02
C GLU A 44 -1.66 11.03 5.03
N VAL A 45 -0.43 11.09 4.51
CA VAL A 45 0.78 11.42 5.24
C VAL A 45 1.55 12.50 4.51
N GLU A 46 1.78 13.63 5.18
CA GLU A 46 2.62 14.72 4.71
C GLU A 46 4.05 14.54 5.22
N PHE A 47 5.04 14.76 4.38
CA PHE A 47 6.44 14.57 4.75
C PHE A 47 7.38 15.51 3.97
N TYR A 48 8.59 15.63 4.50
CA TYR A 48 9.71 16.25 3.81
C TYR A 48 10.97 15.41 3.99
N VAL A 49 11.86 15.50 3.01
CA VAL A 49 13.16 14.83 3.01
C VAL A 49 14.23 15.91 3.17
N VAL A 50 15.16 15.66 4.08
CA VAL A 50 16.33 16.51 4.31
C VAL A 50 17.61 15.73 4.05
N ASN A 51 18.64 16.43 3.59
CA ASN A 51 19.99 15.89 3.55
C ASN A 51 20.71 16.06 4.90
N ASP A 52 21.96 15.58 4.98
CA ASP A 52 22.79 15.68 6.19
C ASP A 52 23.06 17.12 6.65
N ASN A 53 23.03 18.08 5.72
CA ASN A 53 23.20 19.50 6.03
C ASN A 53 21.91 20.12 6.61
N GLY A 54 20.85 19.33 6.79
CA GLY A 54 19.54 19.80 7.23
C GLY A 54 18.78 20.59 6.17
N GLN A 55 19.26 20.60 4.92
CA GLN A 55 18.57 21.25 3.81
C GLN A 55 17.43 20.35 3.34
N GLU A 56 16.24 20.92 3.23
CA GLU A 56 15.10 20.28 2.59
C GLU A 56 15.34 20.14 1.09
N ILE A 57 15.20 18.91 0.59
CA ILE A 57 15.42 18.57 -0.82
C ILE A 57 14.14 18.12 -1.52
N TYR A 58 13.12 17.73 -0.76
CA TYR A 58 11.83 17.30 -1.28
C TYR A 58 10.75 17.46 -0.21
N GLU A 59 9.55 17.86 -0.61
CA GLU A 59 8.34 17.86 0.21
C GLU A 59 7.23 17.18 -0.57
N GLY A 60 6.39 16.39 0.10
CA GLY A 60 5.31 15.69 -0.55
C GLY A 60 4.22 15.18 0.38
N LYS A 61 3.17 14.67 -0.26
CA LYS A 61 2.03 14.02 0.37
C LYS A 61 1.85 12.63 -0.24
N MET A 62 1.87 11.61 0.61
CA MET A 62 1.65 10.21 0.22
C MET A 62 0.32 9.72 0.77
N HIS A 63 -0.41 8.93 -0.01
CA HIS A 63 -1.62 8.24 0.44
C HIS A 63 -1.27 6.78 0.69
N ILE A 64 -1.22 6.40 1.96
CA ILE A 64 -0.92 5.04 2.42
C ILE A 64 -2.16 4.16 2.23
N GLY A 65 -2.01 2.99 1.62
CA GLY A 65 -3.09 2.06 1.28
C GLY A 65 -3.64 2.21 -0.13
N SER A 66 -3.13 3.17 -0.91
CA SER A 66 -3.69 3.53 -2.22
C SER A 66 -3.23 2.63 -3.37
N GLY A 67 -2.16 1.86 -3.18
CA GLY A 67 -1.48 1.10 -4.23
C GLY A 67 -0.73 1.97 -5.25
N PHE A 68 -0.62 3.30 -5.02
CA PHE A 68 0.10 4.18 -5.94
C PHE A 68 1.61 3.93 -5.92
N ALA A 69 2.17 3.65 -4.74
CA ALA A 69 3.58 3.34 -4.53
C ALA A 69 3.69 2.44 -3.30
N ASP A 70 4.54 1.43 -3.37
CA ASP A 70 4.74 0.47 -2.29
C ASP A 70 5.51 1.09 -1.13
N HIS A 71 6.34 2.11 -1.36
CA HIS A 71 7.06 2.82 -0.29
C HIS A 71 7.47 4.25 -0.67
N LEU A 72 8.05 4.96 0.31
CA LEU A 72 8.44 6.37 0.22
C LEU A 72 9.29 6.70 -1.02
N TYR A 73 10.38 5.98 -1.26
CA TYR A 73 11.23 6.24 -2.43
C TYR A 73 10.47 6.08 -3.75
N GLU A 74 9.68 5.01 -3.92
CA GLU A 74 8.94 4.80 -5.15
C GLU A 74 7.92 5.91 -5.39
N HIS A 75 7.28 6.41 -4.33
CA HIS A 75 6.38 7.57 -4.40
C HIS A 75 7.12 8.80 -4.95
N ILE A 76 8.28 9.14 -4.37
CA ILE A 76 9.11 10.27 -4.79
C ILE A 76 9.56 10.09 -6.25
N TYR A 77 10.05 8.90 -6.60
CA TYR A 77 10.48 8.56 -7.95
C TYR A 77 9.36 8.77 -8.97
N LYS A 78 8.16 8.23 -8.71
CA LYS A 78 7.00 8.39 -9.61
C LYS A 78 6.61 9.86 -9.76
N LYS A 79 6.56 10.62 -8.66
CA LYS A 79 6.20 12.05 -8.68
C LYS A 79 7.22 12.88 -9.45
N LEU A 80 8.50 12.70 -9.18
CA LEU A 80 9.57 13.46 -9.84
C LEU A 80 9.77 13.05 -11.30
N SER A 81 9.52 11.79 -11.65
CA SER A 81 9.60 11.31 -13.04
C SER A 81 8.48 11.87 -13.92
N ALA A 82 7.34 12.21 -13.34
CA ALA A 82 6.22 12.84 -14.07
C ALA A 82 6.43 14.34 -14.34
N MET A 83 7.43 14.98 -13.72
CA MET A 83 7.69 16.41 -13.89
C MET A 83 8.46 16.68 -15.19
N GLN A 84 8.03 17.71 -15.93
CA GLN A 84 8.80 18.25 -17.04
C GLN A 84 9.77 19.30 -16.51
N LEU A 85 11.06 19.00 -16.57
CA LEU A 85 12.13 19.85 -16.05
C LEU A 85 13.08 20.27 -17.18
N THR A 86 13.80 21.36 -16.95
CA THR A 86 14.93 21.74 -17.81
C THR A 86 16.07 20.73 -17.65
N GLU A 87 16.93 20.60 -18.65
CA GLU A 87 18.06 19.65 -18.63
C GLU A 87 18.91 19.75 -17.36
N GLU A 88 19.21 20.97 -16.89
CA GLU A 88 19.96 21.18 -15.65
C GLU A 88 19.23 20.65 -14.41
N LYS A 89 17.91 20.88 -14.32
CA LYS A 89 17.07 20.41 -13.21
C LYS A 89 16.88 18.90 -13.28
N GLU A 90 16.77 18.34 -14.48
CA GLU A 90 16.70 16.91 -14.73
C GLU A 90 17.97 16.20 -14.26
N ARG A 91 19.15 16.77 -14.53
CA ARG A 91 20.43 16.23 -14.02
C ARG A 91 20.45 16.18 -12.50
N LYS A 92 20.03 17.27 -11.83
CA LYS A 92 19.96 17.34 -10.36
C LYS A 92 18.94 16.36 -9.78
N LYS A 93 17.76 16.24 -10.41
CA LYS A 93 16.75 15.25 -10.03
C LYS A 93 17.33 13.84 -10.07
N ASN A 94 17.97 13.47 -11.17
CA ASN A 94 18.52 12.13 -11.34
C ASN A 94 19.65 11.84 -10.36
N GLU A 95 20.49 12.83 -10.05
CA GLU A 95 21.53 12.73 -9.02
C GLU A 95 20.92 12.45 -7.63
N ILE A 96 19.89 13.20 -7.24
CA ILE A 96 19.20 13.02 -5.96
C ILE A 96 18.52 11.65 -5.88
N LEU A 97 17.77 11.27 -6.92
CA LEU A 97 17.07 9.97 -6.97
C LEU A 97 18.06 8.80 -6.87
N TYR A 98 19.19 8.87 -7.57
CA TYR A 98 20.23 7.85 -7.50
C TYR A 98 20.84 7.72 -6.09
N LEU A 99 21.05 8.85 -5.41
CA LEU A 99 21.55 8.80 -4.03
C LEU A 99 20.50 8.23 -3.06
N MET A 100 19.22 8.59 -3.23
CA MET A 100 18.14 8.07 -2.38
C MET A 100 17.94 6.55 -2.58
N GLU A 101 18.05 6.08 -3.82
CA GLU A 101 17.89 4.65 -4.18
C GLU A 101 18.88 3.77 -3.39
N LYS A 102 20.10 4.25 -3.17
CA LYS A 102 21.13 3.53 -2.40
C LYS A 102 20.79 3.36 -0.91
N GLU A 103 19.85 4.14 -0.40
CA GLU A 103 19.38 4.07 0.98
C GLU A 103 18.09 3.25 1.11
N VAL A 104 17.51 2.79 0.00
CA VAL A 104 16.34 1.92 0.01
C VAL A 104 16.75 0.55 0.57
N PRO A 105 16.02 0.02 1.58
CA PRO A 105 16.27 -1.32 2.07
C PRO A 105 16.09 -2.36 0.95
N ASP A 106 16.85 -3.45 1.02
CA ASP A 106 16.59 -4.60 0.15
C ASP A 106 15.18 -5.19 0.36
N SER A 107 14.73 -6.00 -0.61
CA SER A 107 13.40 -6.60 -0.60
C SER A 107 13.16 -7.50 0.62
N GLU A 108 14.19 -8.22 1.09
CA GLU A 108 14.08 -9.09 2.25
C GLU A 108 13.78 -8.29 3.53
N ARG A 109 14.44 -7.15 3.71
CA ARG A 109 14.19 -6.24 4.84
C ARG A 109 12.83 -5.55 4.74
N LEU A 110 12.40 -5.19 3.53
CA LEU A 110 11.05 -4.65 3.30
C LEU A 110 9.97 -5.67 3.72
N GLU A 111 10.04 -6.89 3.19
CA GLU A 111 9.10 -7.96 3.54
C GLU A 111 9.18 -8.37 5.02
N GLY A 112 10.37 -8.34 5.61
CA GLY A 112 10.61 -8.61 7.02
C GLY A 112 9.87 -7.66 7.96
N SER A 113 9.75 -6.38 7.58
CA SER A 113 9.11 -5.34 8.41
C SER A 113 7.64 -5.62 8.75
N ILE A 114 6.95 -6.42 7.94
CA ILE A 114 5.57 -6.85 8.15
C ILE A 114 5.50 -7.97 9.20
N LYS A 115 6.49 -8.87 9.22
CA LYS A 115 6.53 -10.05 10.10
C LYS A 115 6.78 -9.69 11.57
N ASP A 116 7.39 -8.54 11.83
CA ASP A 116 7.70 -8.02 13.16
C ASP A 116 6.48 -7.47 13.92
N LEU A 117 5.28 -7.51 13.33
CA LEU A 117 4.04 -7.12 14.00
C LEU A 117 3.71 -8.09 15.15
N PRO A 118 3.24 -7.59 16.32
CA PRO A 118 2.75 -8.46 17.38
C PRO A 118 1.63 -9.37 16.88
N ILE A 119 1.62 -10.65 17.30
CA ILE A 119 0.59 -11.64 16.92
C ILE A 119 -0.84 -11.13 17.19
N ALA A 120 -1.02 -10.24 18.18
CA ALA A 120 -2.32 -9.62 18.47
C ALA A 120 -2.81 -8.67 17.35
N GLU A 121 -1.89 -7.94 16.71
CA GLU A 121 -2.19 -7.18 15.50
C GLU A 121 -2.36 -8.13 14.33
N GLN A 122 -1.49 -9.13 14.14
CA GLN A 122 -1.66 -10.16 13.10
C GLN A 122 -3.01 -10.91 13.19
N LYS A 123 -3.54 -11.13 14.40
CA LYS A 123 -4.86 -11.76 14.62
C LYS A 123 -6.05 -10.80 14.44
N LYS A 124 -5.88 -9.51 14.72
CA LYS A 124 -6.84 -8.46 14.34
C LYS A 124 -6.93 -8.36 12.81
N TRP A 125 -5.81 -8.61 12.14
CA TRP A 125 -5.63 -8.64 10.70
C TRP A 125 -5.62 -10.07 10.13
N GLY A 126 -6.26 -11.03 10.81
CA GLY A 126 -6.22 -12.44 10.46
C GLY A 126 -6.62 -12.70 9.01
N VAL A 127 -5.62 -12.68 8.13
CA VAL A 127 -5.28 -13.69 7.14
C VAL A 127 -6.42 -14.68 7.02
N ARG A 128 -7.30 -14.44 6.02
CA ARG A 128 -7.99 -15.56 5.39
C ARG A 128 -6.89 -16.50 4.94
N GLU A 129 -6.61 -17.52 5.74
CA GLU A 129 -6.06 -18.74 5.17
C GLU A 129 -6.96 -19.05 3.99
N SER A 130 -6.39 -18.98 2.80
CA SER A 130 -7.04 -19.47 1.61
C SER A 130 -7.22 -20.97 1.85
N GLU A 131 -8.37 -21.36 2.38
CA GLU A 131 -8.96 -22.66 2.12
C GLU A 131 -9.32 -22.71 0.63
N VAL A 132 -8.28 -22.80 -0.21
CA VAL A 132 -8.42 -23.44 -1.51
C VAL A 132 -8.56 -24.92 -1.19
N GLY A 133 -9.79 -25.37 -0.98
CA GLY A 133 -10.01 -26.77 -0.66
C GLY A 133 -11.42 -27.09 -0.18
N SER A 134 -12.38 -27.04 -1.10
CA SER A 134 -13.45 -28.05 -1.12
C SER A 134 -14.50 -27.97 0.00
N THR A 135 -15.45 -27.04 -0.09
CA THR A 135 -16.89 -27.27 0.18
C THR A 135 -17.62 -25.93 0.24
N LEU A 136 -18.17 -25.43 -0.88
CA LEU A 136 -19.37 -24.56 -0.91
C LEU A 136 -19.69 -24.09 -2.35
N PHE A 137 -19.56 -24.97 -3.34
CA PHE A 137 -20.13 -24.74 -4.68
C PHE A 137 -21.52 -25.39 -4.86
N ILE A 138 -22.14 -25.92 -3.80
CA ILE A 138 -23.36 -26.73 -3.93
C ILE A 138 -24.66 -25.98 -3.60
N GLN A 139 -24.64 -24.82 -2.92
CA GLN A 139 -25.91 -24.20 -2.50
C GLN A 139 -26.52 -23.13 -3.43
N VAL A 140 -25.80 -22.63 -4.44
CA VAL A 140 -26.37 -21.61 -5.36
C VAL A 140 -26.95 -22.21 -6.64
N VAL A 141 -26.54 -23.43 -7.03
CA VAL A 141 -27.12 -24.10 -8.21
C VAL A 141 -28.50 -24.72 -7.91
N ALA A 142 -28.79 -25.07 -6.65
CA ALA A 142 -30.07 -25.67 -6.27
C ALA A 142 -31.25 -24.68 -6.30
N VAL A 143 -31.02 -23.38 -6.07
CA VAL A 143 -32.11 -22.37 -6.07
C VAL A 143 -32.46 -21.93 -7.50
N LEU A 144 -31.51 -21.98 -8.44
CA LEU A 144 -31.80 -21.65 -9.85
C LEU A 144 -32.54 -22.79 -10.59
N PHE A 145 -32.37 -24.05 -10.18
CA PHE A 145 -33.06 -25.19 -10.81
C PHE A 145 -34.54 -25.32 -10.39
N ILE A 146 -34.96 -24.77 -9.25
CA ILE A 146 -36.36 -24.83 -8.81
C ILE A 146 -37.24 -23.80 -9.53
N LEU A 147 -36.66 -22.70 -10.03
CA LEU A 147 -37.43 -21.66 -10.74
C LEU A 147 -37.65 -21.94 -12.23
N VAL A 148 -36.90 -22.86 -12.84
CA VAL A 148 -37.10 -23.26 -14.26
C VAL A 148 -38.05 -24.46 -14.40
N ALA A 149 -38.33 -25.21 -13.33
CA ALA A 149 -39.30 -26.33 -13.34
C ALA A 149 -40.74 -25.93 -12.98
N GLY A 150 -40.98 -24.67 -12.56
CA GLY A 150 -42.29 -24.21 -12.06
C GLY A 150 -43.25 -23.60 -13.09
N PHE A 151 -42.87 -23.49 -14.37
CA PHE A 151 -43.65 -22.76 -15.39
C PHE A 151 -44.06 -23.60 -16.62
N GLY A 152 -44.27 -24.90 -16.44
CA GLY A 152 -44.66 -25.77 -17.55
C GLY A 152 -45.51 -26.96 -17.17
N CYS A 153 -46.70 -26.77 -16.58
CA CYS A 153 -47.80 -27.76 -16.62
C CYS A 153 -49.12 -27.23 -16.00
N ILE A 154 -49.75 -26.23 -16.62
CA ILE A 154 -51.21 -26.06 -16.48
C ILE A 154 -51.79 -25.66 -17.84
N GLN A 155 -51.74 -26.56 -18.83
CA GLN A 155 -52.69 -26.59 -19.96
C GLN A 155 -52.76 -28.00 -20.57
N ALA A 156 -53.75 -28.78 -20.12
CA ALA A 156 -54.41 -29.88 -20.84
C ALA A 156 -55.60 -30.27 -19.95
N PHE A 157 -56.81 -29.74 -20.10
CA PHE A 157 -57.77 -29.86 -21.20
C PHE A 157 -58.08 -31.31 -21.63
N ALA A 158 -59.34 -31.67 -21.39
CA ALA A 158 -60.16 -32.71 -22.02
C ALA A 158 -59.86 -34.20 -21.75
N ARG A 159 -60.65 -34.77 -20.84
CA ARG A 159 -61.66 -35.77 -21.24
C ARG A 159 -62.86 -35.78 -20.30
#